data_AF-A0A8R1Z7S6-F1
#
_entry.id   AF-A0A8R1Z7S6-F1
#
_cell.length_a   1.000
_cell.length_b   1.000
_cell.length_c   1.000
_cell.angle_alpha   90.00
_cell.angle_beta   90.00
_cell.angle_gamma   90.00
#
_symmetry.space_group_name_H-M   'P 1'
#
loop_
_entity.id
_entity.type
_entity.pdbx_description
1 polymer ?
#
loop_
_entity_poly.entity_id
_entity_poly.type
_entity_poly.pdbx_seq_one_letter_code
_entity_poly.pdbx_strand_id
1 'polypeptide(L)' 'MSEEAAKASGASKPAPNEMTSKDYYFDSYSHFGIHEEMPKDEVRTNTYRNSIDHNKHLFKG' A
#
# COMPACT_ATOMS: atom_id res chain seq x y z
N MET A 1 13.14 25.54 -14.61
CA MET A 1 12.25 24.40 -14.81
C MET A 1 12.56 23.45 -13.66
N SER A 2 11.94 23.66 -12.49
CA SER A 2 10.60 23.12 -12.15
C SER A 2 10.68 21.59 -12.24
N GLU A 3 10.55 20.83 -11.17
CA GLU A 3 9.31 20.56 -10.43
C GLU A 3 9.72 19.82 -9.13
N GLU A 4 9.50 20.36 -7.93
CA GLU A 4 8.30 20.14 -7.11
C GLU A 4 7.28 19.12 -7.63
N ALA A 5 7.41 17.86 -7.16
CA ALA A 5 6.33 16.91 -6.81
C ALA A 5 7.01 15.60 -6.35
N ALA A 6 6.79 15.03 -5.16
CA ALA A 6 5.54 14.90 -4.44
C ALA A 6 5.78 14.98 -2.92
N LYS A 7 5.39 16.11 -2.33
CA LYS A 7 5.13 16.21 -0.90
C LYS A 7 3.70 15.69 -0.67
N ALA A 8 3.57 14.40 -0.38
CA ALA A 8 2.31 13.82 0.07
C ALA A 8 2.47 13.31 1.52
N SER A 9 1.60 13.84 2.39
CA SER A 9 1.50 13.70 3.86
C SER A 9 2.42 14.62 4.67
N GLY A 10 1.80 15.66 5.25
CA GLY A 10 2.42 16.68 6.09
C GLY A 10 2.57 16.25 7.55
N ALA A 11 3.25 15.13 7.80
CA ALA A 11 3.74 14.79 9.13
C ALA A 11 5.28 14.79 9.09
N SER A 12 5.93 15.56 9.97
CA SER A 12 7.36 15.40 10.20
C SER A 12 7.61 13.95 10.62
N LYS A 13 8.51 13.24 9.91
CA LYS A 13 8.91 11.90 10.34
C LYS A 13 9.35 12.00 11.82
N PRO A 14 8.80 11.16 12.73
CA PRO A 14 9.16 11.19 14.14
C PRO A 14 10.68 10.99 14.27
N ALA A 15 11.28 11.57 15.32
CA ALA A 15 12.70 11.36 15.54
C ALA A 15 12.98 9.84 15.68
N PRO A 16 14.17 9.33 15.32
CA PRO A 16 14.46 7.89 15.37
C PRO A 16 14.16 7.23 16.73
N ASN A 17 14.26 7.98 17.83
CA ASN A 17 13.96 7.54 19.18
C ASN A 17 12.45 7.57 19.55
N GLU A 18 11.63 8.18 18.70
CA GLU A 18 10.16 8.24 18.82
C GLU A 18 9.48 7.25 17.86
N MET A 19 10.23 6.64 16.93
CA MET A 19 9.71 5.64 16.02
C MET A 19 9.34 4.37 16.76
N THR A 20 8.09 3.98 16.61
CA THR A 20 7.56 2.71 17.12
C THR A 20 7.64 1.63 16.03
N SER A 21 7.43 0.37 16.42
CA SER A 21 7.33 -0.73 15.45
C SER A 21 6.25 -0.51 14.38
N LYS A 22 5.21 0.27 14.66
CA LYS A 22 4.18 0.63 13.68
C LYS A 22 4.73 1.53 12.59
N ASP A 23 5.56 2.51 12.95
CA ASP A 23 6.14 3.45 11.98
C ASP A 23 7.05 2.71 11.00
N TYR A 24 7.86 1.77 11.50
CA TYR A 24 8.67 0.90 10.64
C TYR A 24 7.81 -0.04 9.78
N TYR A 25 6.73 -0.59 10.33
CA TYR A 25 5.82 -1.45 9.59
C TYR A 25 5.16 -0.72 8.41
N PHE A 26 4.60 0.47 8.64
CA PHE A 26 3.95 1.24 7.57
C PHE A 26 4.94 1.85 6.57
N ASP A 27 6.14 2.27 7.01
CA ASP A 27 7.19 2.78 6.11
C ASP A 27 7.70 1.67 5.17
N SER A 28 7.74 0.41 5.63
CA SER A 28 8.10 -0.72 4.77
C SER A 28 7.15 -0.86 3.57
N TYR A 29 5.84 -0.70 3.77
CA TYR A 29 4.87 -0.71 2.66
C TYR A 29 4.92 0.57 1.82
N SER A 30 5.50 1.67 2.29
CA SER A 30 5.59 2.90 1.49
C SER A 30 6.54 2.76 0.28
N HIS A 31 7.28 1.66 0.19
CA HIS A 31 8.23 1.37 -0.88
C HIS A 31 7.55 0.63 -2.03
N PHE A 32 7.79 1.08 -3.27
CA PHE A 32 7.17 0.48 -4.47
C PHE A 32 7.50 -1.00 -4.63
N GLY A 33 8.66 -1.48 -4.15
CA GLY A 33 9.08 -2.87 -4.30
C GLY A 33 8.12 -3.88 -3.67
N ILE A 34 7.65 -3.60 -2.43
CA ILE A 34 6.65 -4.47 -1.78
C ILE A 34 5.33 -4.43 -2.56
N HIS A 35 4.94 -3.24 -3.04
CA HIS A 35 3.74 -3.11 -3.87
C HIS A 35 3.86 -3.74 -5.26
N GLU A 36 5.06 -3.89 -5.82
CA GLU A 36 5.31 -4.51 -7.11
C GLU A 36 5.33 -6.03 -7.01
N GLU A 37 5.92 -6.58 -5.94
CA GLU A 37 5.94 -8.01 -5.65
C GLU A 37 4.52 -8.56 -5.43
N MET A 38 3.68 -7.78 -4.76
CA MET A 38 2.32 -8.15 -4.42
C MET A 38 1.49 -8.59 -5.66
N PRO A 39 1.25 -7.77 -6.69
CA PRO A 39 0.51 -8.16 -7.90
C PRO A 39 1.14 -9.30 -8.70
N LYS A 40 2.45 -9.52 -8.57
CA LYS A 40 3.16 -10.64 -9.24
C LYS A 40 2.84 -11.99 -8.59
N ASP A 41 2.38 -12.03 -7.34
CA ASP A 41 1.75 -13.22 -6.78
C ASP A 41 0.37 -13.43 -7.43
N GLU A 42 0.36 -14.27 -8.46
CA GLU A 42 -0.84 -14.59 -9.24
C GLU A 42 -1.91 -15.31 -8.42
N VAL A 43 -1.52 -16.24 -7.54
CA VAL A 43 -2.48 -17.00 -6.73
C VAL A 43 -3.25 -16.04 -5.84
N ARG A 44 -2.53 -15.18 -5.11
CA ARG A 44 -3.14 -14.17 -4.25
C ARG A 44 -3.99 -13.19 -5.05
N THR A 45 -3.44 -12.60 -6.11
CA THR A 45 -4.10 -11.54 -6.88
C THR A 45 -5.35 -12.04 -7.58
N ASN A 46 -5.28 -13.20 -8.25
CA ASN A 46 -6.42 -13.79 -8.93
C ASN A 46 -7.47 -14.29 -7.94
N THR A 47 -7.09 -14.78 -6.76
CA THR A 47 -8.06 -15.22 -5.76
C THR A 47 -8.93 -14.07 -5.26
N TYR A 48 -8.32 -12.93 -4.92
CA TYR A 48 -9.09 -11.72 -4.55
C TYR A 48 -9.93 -11.19 -5.71
N ARG A 49 -9.39 -11.17 -6.93
CA ARG A 49 -10.15 -10.75 -8.10
C ARG A 49 -11.37 -11.64 -8.32
N ASN A 50 -11.16 -12.95 -8.35
CA ASN A 50 -12.21 -13.94 -8.58
C ASN A 50 -13.27 -13.90 -7.48
N SER A 51 -12.89 -13.70 -6.22
CA SER A 51 -13.86 -13.64 -5.12
C SER A 51 -14.77 -12.42 -5.26
N ILE A 52 -14.27 -11.28 -5.74
CA ILE A 52 -15.06 -10.08 -6.01
C ILE A 52 -15.90 -10.26 -7.30
N ASP A 53 -15.26 -10.68 -8.39
CA ASP A 53 -15.89 -10.76 -9.72
C ASP A 53 -17.00 -11.82 -9.79
N HIS A 54 -16.87 -12.94 -9.07
CA HIS A 54 -17.89 -13.99 -9.07
C HIS A 54 -18.98 -13.79 -8.01
N ASN A 55 -18.78 -12.89 -7.04
CA ASN A 55 -19.76 -12.61 -5.98
C ASN A 55 -20.30 -11.17 -6.07
N LYS A 56 -20.51 -10.66 -7.29
CA LYS A 56 -20.95 -9.25 -7.50
C LYS A 56 -22.21 -8.87 -6.72
N HIS A 57 -23.07 -9.83 -6.41
CA HIS A 57 -24.29 -9.60 -5.63
C HIS A 57 -24.00 -9.14 -4.19
N LEU A 58 -22.83 -9.46 -3.62
CA LEU A 58 -22.42 -8.96 -2.29
C LEU A 58 -21.88 -7.53 -2.34
N PHE A 59 -21.47 -7.06 -3.52
CA PHE A 59 -20.84 -5.75 -3.72
C PHE A 59 -21.73 -4.75 -4.48
N LYS A 60 -22.83 -5.23 -5.07
CA LYS A 60 -23.88 -4.41 -5.65
C LYS A 60 -24.88 -4.09 -4.54
N GLY A 61 -24.82 -2.87 -4.02
CA GLY A 61 -25.78 -2.33 -3.05
C GLY A 61 -27.17 -2.16 -3.61
#